data_AF-X1FYL1-F1
#
_entry.id   AF-X1FYL1-F1
#
_cell.length_a   1.000
_cell.length_b   1.000
_cell.length_c   1.000
_cell.angle_alpha   90.00
_cell.angle_beta   90.00
_cell.angle_gamma   90.00
#
_symmetry.space_group_name_H-M   'P 1'
#
loop_
_entity.id
_entity.type
_entity.pdbx_description
1 polymer ?
#
loop_
_entity_poly.entity_id
_entity_poly.type
_entity_poly.pdbx_seq_one_letter_code
_entity_poly.pdbx_strand_id
1 'polypeptide(L)'
;NVLGQSELDELLAQREKLNETLQRIIDEQTDPWGVKVSAVEIKEVELAETMRRMMAAQAEAERERRAKIIHAEGEFQAAEKLAQAGAIIAKEPVTLQLRYLQTLTEVASERNSTLIFPIPIDLINMFMKRGESAQSGEKTTK
;
A
#
# COMPACT_ATOMS: atom_id res chain seq x y z
N ASN A 1 32.81 28.79 9.45
CA ASN A 1 31.33 28.77 9.39
C ASN A 1 30.82 27.69 8.44
N VAL A 2 31.00 26.40 8.77
CA VAL A 2 30.48 25.28 7.97
C VAL A 2 29.03 24.94 8.34
N LEU A 3 28.70 25.04 9.63
CA LEU A 3 27.37 24.72 10.16
C LEU A 3 26.23 25.64 9.65
N GLY A 4 26.56 26.84 9.15
CA GLY A 4 25.57 27.77 8.59
C GLY A 4 25.37 27.66 7.07
N GLN A 5 26.18 26.85 6.39
CA GLN A 5 26.12 26.66 4.93
C GLN A 5 25.50 25.32 4.52
N SER A 6 25.43 24.36 5.44
CA SER A 6 24.81 23.05 5.21
C SER A 6 23.32 23.09 5.53
N GLU A 7 22.49 22.52 4.67
CA GLU A 7 21.08 22.28 4.97
C GLU A 7 20.95 21.29 6.13
N LEU A 8 19.90 21.46 6.96
CA LEU A 8 19.67 20.62 8.13
C LEU A 8 19.56 19.13 7.78
N ASP A 9 19.05 18.83 6.58
CA ASP A 9 18.90 17.48 6.07
C ASP A 9 20.28 16.85 5.76
N GLU A 10 21.24 17.64 5.28
CA GLU A 10 22.61 17.19 5.01
C GLU A 10 23.36 16.90 6.32
N LEU A 11 23.12 17.69 7.37
CA LEU A 11 23.67 17.46 8.72
C LEU A 11 23.17 16.14 9.33
N LEU A 12 21.92 15.78 9.05
CA LEU A 12 21.31 14.56 9.58
C LEU A 12 21.66 13.33 8.72
N ALA A 13 21.70 13.46 7.40
CA ALA A 13 21.92 12.34 6.47
C ALA A 13 23.39 12.04 6.18
N GLN A 14 24.29 13.02 6.27
CA GLN A 14 25.70 12.89 5.85
C GLN A 14 26.70 13.17 6.99
N ARG A 15 26.50 12.49 8.14
CA ARG A 15 27.36 12.66 9.33
C ARG A 15 28.84 12.41 9.08
N GLU A 16 29.19 11.37 8.32
CA GLU A 16 30.60 11.03 8.01
C GLU A 16 31.29 12.14 7.22
N LYS A 17 30.67 12.63 6.16
CA LYS A 17 31.20 13.73 5.33
C LYS A 17 31.38 15.02 6.15
N LEU A 18 30.46 15.28 7.08
CA LEU A 18 30.57 16.46 7.94
C LEU A 18 31.70 16.31 8.95
N ASN A 19 31.88 15.13 9.55
CA ASN A 19 32.97 14.83 10.46
C ASN A 19 34.34 15.00 9.78
N GLU A 20 34.51 14.51 8.56
CA GLU A 20 35.75 14.71 7.78
C GLU A 20 36.01 16.19 7.48
N THR A 21 34.96 16.92 7.08
CA THR A 21 35.07 18.35 6.79
C THR A 21 35.45 19.15 8.05
N LEU A 22 34.84 18.83 9.19
CA LEU A 22 35.15 19.44 10.47
C LEU A 22 36.55 19.08 10.97
N GLN A 23 36.97 17.82 10.83
CA GLN A 23 38.31 17.38 11.19
C GLN A 23 39.36 18.20 10.44
N ARG A 24 39.24 18.31 9.10
CA ARG A 24 40.19 19.06 8.28
C ARG A 24 40.30 20.53 8.72
N ILE A 25 39.17 21.19 8.94
CA ILE A 25 39.14 22.61 9.31
C ILE A 25 39.73 22.83 10.71
N ILE A 26 39.43 21.95 11.65
CA ILE A 26 39.93 22.08 13.02
C ILE A 26 41.44 21.77 13.03
N ASP A 27 41.91 20.73 12.33
CA ASP A 27 43.34 20.37 12.24
C ASP A 27 44.17 21.54 11.66
N GLU A 28 43.73 22.13 10.54
CA GLU A 28 44.37 23.31 9.93
C GLU A 28 44.47 24.52 10.90
N GLN A 29 43.50 24.69 11.80
CA GLN A 29 43.51 25.78 12.78
C GLN A 29 44.31 25.46 14.05
N THR A 30 44.49 24.18 14.38
CA THR A 30 45.24 23.72 15.57
C THR A 30 46.71 23.43 15.30
N ASP A 31 47.13 23.33 14.03
CA ASP A 31 48.52 23.17 13.61
C ASP A 31 49.50 24.19 14.24
N PRO A 32 49.18 25.51 14.32
CA PRO A 32 50.07 26.49 14.96
C PRO A 32 50.30 26.26 16.46
N TRP A 33 49.42 25.48 17.11
CA TRP A 33 49.53 25.13 18.52
C TRP A 33 50.22 23.78 18.74
N GLY A 34 50.62 23.08 17.67
CA GLY A 34 51.29 21.79 17.73
C GLY A 34 50.37 20.65 18.19
N VAL A 35 49.06 20.81 18.04
CA VAL A 35 48.06 19.79 18.42
C VAL A 35 47.49 19.16 17.16
N LYS A 36 47.60 17.83 17.04
CA LYS A 36 47.04 17.05 15.93
C LYS A 36 45.67 16.49 16.28
N VAL A 37 44.68 16.75 15.44
CA VAL A 37 43.30 16.32 15.67
C VAL A 37 43.04 14.97 15.00
N SER A 38 42.80 13.93 15.79
CA SER A 38 42.67 12.55 15.27
C SER A 38 41.27 12.25 14.71
N ALA A 39 40.22 12.74 15.36
CA ALA A 39 38.84 12.54 14.94
C ALA A 39 37.93 13.62 15.55
N VAL A 40 36.89 14.00 14.82
CA VAL A 40 35.83 14.91 15.28
C VAL A 40 34.49 14.23 15.04
N GLU A 41 33.64 14.19 16.06
CA GLU A 41 32.33 13.57 15.98
C GLU A 41 31.25 14.51 16.52
N ILE A 42 30.17 14.65 15.77
CA ILE A 42 28.98 15.40 16.19
C ILE A 42 28.17 14.52 17.15
N LYS A 43 28.15 14.90 18.43
CA LYS A 43 27.35 14.19 19.44
C LYS A 43 25.85 14.43 19.28
N GLU A 44 25.40 15.65 19.58
CA GLU A 44 23.99 16.00 19.60
C GLU A 44 23.76 17.35 18.92
N VAL A 45 22.70 17.42 18.11
CA VAL A 45 22.24 18.64 17.45
C VAL A 45 20.86 18.96 18.02
N GLU A 46 20.77 20.03 18.79
CA GLU A 46 19.50 20.49 19.36
C GLU A 46 18.74 21.34 18.33
N LEU A 47 17.59 20.85 17.90
CA LEU A 47 16.65 21.59 17.07
C LEU A 47 15.62 22.29 17.95
N ALA A 48 15.34 23.55 17.63
CA ALA A 48 14.22 24.29 18.22
C ALA A 48 12.90 23.50 18.07
N GLU A 49 12.10 23.49 19.13
CA GLU A 49 10.88 22.67 19.20
C GLU A 49 9.89 22.97 18.05
N THR A 50 9.79 24.25 17.67
CA THR A 50 8.95 24.70 16.55
C THR A 50 9.38 24.05 15.23
N MET A 51 10.68 24.05 14.93
CA MET A 51 11.20 23.48 13.68
C MET A 51 11.03 21.96 13.62
N ARG A 52 11.24 21.27 14.75
CA ARG A 52 11.03 19.83 14.86
C ARG A 52 9.58 19.43 14.56
N ARG A 53 8.61 20.20 15.08
CA ARG A 53 7.18 19.98 14.81
C ARG A 53 6.83 20.24 13.34
N MET A 54 7.35 21.31 12.75
CA MET A 54 7.12 21.63 11.33
C MET A 54 7.71 20.57 10.40
N MET A 55 8.93 20.12 10.69
CA MET A 55 9.59 19.06 9.93
C MET A 55 8.85 17.72 10.04
N ALA A 56 8.39 17.36 11.23
CA ALA A 56 7.56 16.17 11.42
C ALA A 56 6.24 16.25 10.63
N ALA A 57 5.57 17.40 10.67
CA ALA A 57 4.34 17.61 9.90
C ALA A 57 4.56 17.54 8.39
N GLN A 58 5.67 18.13 7.90
CA GLN A 58 6.05 18.07 6.49
C GLN A 58 6.40 16.64 6.05
N ALA A 59 7.18 15.92 6.86
CA ALA A 59 7.55 14.54 6.59
C ALA A 59 6.33 13.62 6.53
N GLU A 60 5.37 13.80 7.43
CA GLU A 60 4.13 13.02 7.44
C GLU A 60 3.26 13.34 6.22
N ALA A 61 3.11 14.61 5.86
CA ALA A 61 2.34 15.02 4.67
C ALA A 61 2.93 14.46 3.37
N GLU A 62 4.26 14.50 3.21
CA GLU A 62 4.94 13.92 2.06
C GLU A 62 4.80 12.39 2.03
N ARG A 63 4.90 11.74 3.20
CA ARG A 63 4.70 10.29 3.32
C ARG A 63 3.28 9.88 2.93
N GLU A 64 2.27 10.59 3.43
CA GLU A 64 0.86 10.32 3.11
C GLU A 64 0.59 10.54 1.62
N ARG A 65 1.13 11.63 1.04
CA ARG A 65 1.04 11.89 -0.40
C ARG A 65 1.63 10.74 -1.22
N ARG A 66 2.85 10.30 -0.89
CA ARG A 66 3.52 9.19 -1.58
C ARG A 66 2.73 7.90 -1.43
N ALA A 67 2.22 7.60 -0.24
CA ALA A 67 1.41 6.42 0.00
C ALA A 67 0.16 6.40 -0.88
N LYS A 68 -0.55 7.54 -1.03
CA LYS A 68 -1.72 7.66 -1.92
C LYS A 68 -1.37 7.41 -3.38
N ILE A 69 -0.25 7.96 -3.86
CA ILE A 69 0.20 7.76 -5.25
C ILE A 69 0.53 6.29 -5.50
N ILE A 70 1.29 5.66 -4.61
CA ILE A 70 1.66 4.24 -4.73
C ILE A 70 0.42 3.35 -4.69
N HIS A 71 -0.55 3.66 -3.83
CA HIS A 71 -1.78 2.89 -3.75
C HIS A 71 -2.61 3.01 -5.04
N ALA A 72 -2.82 4.23 -5.54
CA ALA A 72 -3.55 4.45 -6.78
C ALA A 72 -2.88 3.78 -7.99
N GLU A 73 -1.54 3.84 -8.06
CA GLU A 73 -0.76 3.15 -9.10
C GLU A 73 -0.90 1.63 -9.00
N GLY A 74 -0.84 1.08 -7.78
CA GLY A 74 -1.06 -0.34 -7.52
C GLY A 74 -2.46 -0.81 -7.92
N GLU A 75 -3.50 -0.02 -7.61
CA GLU A 75 -4.87 -0.29 -8.04
C GLU A 75 -5.03 -0.26 -9.56
N PHE A 76 -4.42 0.72 -10.23
CA PHE A 76 -4.44 0.83 -11.69
C PHE A 76 -3.80 -0.39 -12.35
N GLN A 77 -2.60 -0.78 -11.91
CA GLN A 77 -1.91 -1.96 -12.42
C GLN A 77 -2.70 -3.24 -12.16
N ALA A 78 -3.30 -3.39 -10.98
CA ALA A 78 -4.15 -4.53 -10.67
C ALA A 78 -5.38 -4.59 -11.59
N ALA A 79 -6.08 -3.47 -11.80
CA ALA A 79 -7.24 -3.39 -12.68
C ALA A 79 -6.88 -3.71 -14.14
N GLU A 80 -5.75 -3.20 -14.63
CA GLU A 80 -5.26 -3.50 -15.98
C GLU A 80 -5.01 -4.99 -16.17
N LYS A 81 -4.31 -5.64 -15.22
CA LYS A 81 -4.02 -7.07 -15.28
C LYS A 81 -5.30 -7.92 -15.20
N LEU A 82 -6.26 -7.52 -14.38
CA LEU A 82 -7.57 -8.18 -14.30
C LEU A 82 -8.36 -8.05 -15.61
N ALA A 83 -8.34 -6.88 -16.25
CA ALA A 83 -8.98 -6.68 -17.54
C ALA A 83 -8.35 -7.56 -18.63
N GLN A 84 -7.01 -7.63 -18.67
CA GLN A 84 -6.28 -8.53 -19.58
C GLN A 84 -6.64 -10.00 -19.34
N ALA A 85 -6.66 -10.43 -18.07
CA ALA A 85 -7.08 -11.79 -17.70
C ALA A 85 -8.54 -12.05 -18.13
N GLY A 86 -9.44 -11.11 -17.93
CA GLY A 86 -10.83 -11.20 -18.37
C GLY A 86 -10.97 -11.37 -19.88
N ALA A 87 -10.18 -10.63 -20.68
CA ALA A 87 -10.16 -10.76 -22.13
C ALA A 87 -9.66 -12.13 -22.59
N ILE A 88 -8.64 -12.69 -21.94
CA ILE A 88 -8.14 -14.05 -22.21
C ILE A 88 -9.22 -15.08 -21.88
N ILE A 89 -9.90 -14.91 -20.75
CA ILE A 89 -10.98 -15.81 -20.33
C ILE A 89 -12.16 -15.78 -21.30
N ALA A 90 -12.52 -14.60 -21.80
CA ALA A 90 -13.56 -14.46 -22.81
C ALA A 90 -13.19 -15.15 -24.13
N LYS A 91 -11.89 -15.16 -24.48
CA LYS A 91 -11.38 -15.84 -25.68
C LYS A 91 -11.40 -17.36 -25.55
N GLU A 92 -11.09 -17.90 -24.36
CA GLU A 92 -11.02 -19.34 -24.10
C GLU A 92 -11.97 -19.76 -22.97
N PRO A 93 -13.21 -20.18 -23.26
CA PRO A 93 -14.22 -20.47 -22.23
C PRO A 93 -13.87 -21.66 -21.30
N VAL A 94 -12.93 -22.53 -21.70
CA VAL A 94 -12.40 -23.62 -20.85
C VAL A 94 -11.67 -23.06 -19.61
N THR A 95 -11.10 -21.86 -19.68
CA THR A 95 -10.40 -21.23 -18.56
C THR A 95 -11.32 -20.94 -17.36
N LEU A 96 -12.61 -20.66 -17.59
CA LEU A 96 -13.59 -20.50 -16.51
C LEU A 96 -13.80 -21.78 -15.72
N GLN A 97 -13.78 -22.94 -16.38
CA GLN A 97 -13.89 -24.23 -15.71
C GLN A 97 -12.66 -24.53 -14.86
N LEU A 98 -11.45 -24.25 -15.38
CA LEU A 98 -10.22 -24.38 -14.59
C LEU A 98 -10.21 -23.45 -13.37
N ARG A 99 -10.66 -22.19 -13.55
CA ARG A 99 -10.79 -21.25 -12.43
C ARG A 99 -11.84 -21.73 -11.42
N TYR A 100 -12.96 -22.27 -11.86
CA TYR A 100 -13.97 -22.87 -10.98
C TYR A 100 -13.38 -24.02 -10.16
N LEU A 101 -12.64 -24.94 -10.79
CA LEU A 101 -11.95 -26.03 -10.09
C LEU A 101 -10.89 -25.52 -9.08
N GLN A 102 -10.15 -24.47 -9.42
CA GLN A 102 -9.21 -23.81 -8.51
C GLN A 102 -9.94 -23.21 -7.29
N THR A 103 -11.01 -22.45 -7.51
CA THR A 103 -11.81 -21.88 -6.41
C THR A 103 -12.42 -22.95 -5.52
N LEU A 104 -12.86 -24.08 -6.09
CA LEU A 104 -13.34 -25.22 -5.29
C LEU A 104 -12.23 -25.84 -4.43
N THR A 105 -11.00 -25.87 -4.93
CA THR A 105 -9.84 -26.40 -4.20
C THR A 105 -9.41 -25.46 -3.08
N GLU A 106 -9.41 -24.15 -3.32
CA GLU A 106 -9.15 -23.12 -2.30
C GLU A 106 -10.20 -23.14 -1.20
N VAL A 107 -11.49 -23.19 -1.56
CA VAL A 107 -12.60 -23.27 -0.60
C VAL A 107 -12.61 -24.60 0.15
N ALA A 108 -12.23 -25.71 -0.48
CA ALA A 108 -12.08 -27.00 0.21
C ALA A 108 -10.89 -27.02 1.20
N SER A 109 -9.89 -26.16 0.97
CA SER A 109 -8.75 -25.97 1.86
C SER A 109 -9.10 -25.09 3.07
N GLU A 110 -9.86 -24.02 2.86
CA GLU A 110 -10.39 -23.16 3.93
C GLU A 110 -11.62 -23.79 4.61
N ARG A 111 -11.43 -24.41 5.78
CA ARG A 111 -12.50 -25.05 6.57
C ARG A 111 -13.53 -24.05 7.16
N ASN A 112 -14.30 -23.32 6.36
CA ASN A 112 -15.35 -22.40 6.82
C ASN A 112 -16.74 -22.84 6.33
N SER A 113 -17.58 -23.36 7.23
CA SER A 113 -18.83 -24.11 6.95
C SER A 113 -20.10 -23.25 6.77
N THR A 114 -19.99 -21.98 6.37
CA THR A 114 -21.20 -21.17 6.10
C THR A 114 -21.26 -20.77 4.63
N LEU A 115 -22.00 -21.56 3.86
CA LEU A 115 -22.33 -21.29 2.46
C LEU A 115 -23.51 -20.34 2.37
N ILE A 116 -23.24 -19.06 2.09
CA ILE A 116 -24.27 -18.10 1.66
C ILE A 116 -24.41 -18.26 0.15
N PHE A 117 -25.42 -19.02 -0.28
CA PHE A 117 -25.77 -19.16 -1.69
C PHE A 117 -26.78 -18.07 -2.08
N PRO A 118 -26.41 -17.09 -2.94
CA PRO A 118 -27.40 -16.22 -3.55
C PRO A 118 -28.19 -17.04 -4.57
N ILE A 119 -29.46 -17.32 -4.26
CA ILE A 119 -30.34 -17.99 -5.22
C ILE A 119 -30.78 -16.95 -6.27
N PRO A 120 -30.57 -17.24 -7.57
CA PRO A 120 -31.04 -16.37 -8.65
C PRO A 120 -32.56 -16.16 -8.55
N ILE A 121 -33.01 -14.90 -8.70
CA ILE A 121 -34.42 -14.53 -8.64
C ILE A 121 -35.26 -15.32 -9.67
N ASP A 122 -34.64 -15.73 -10.77
CA ASP A 122 -35.27 -16.57 -11.81
C ASP A 122 -35.71 -17.95 -11.30
N LEU A 123 -34.96 -18.55 -10.37
CA LEU A 123 -35.34 -19.82 -9.76
C LEU A 123 -36.61 -19.63 -8.90
N ILE A 124 -36.66 -18.54 -8.13
CA ILE A 124 -37.79 -18.19 -7.29
C ILE A 124 -39.05 -17.96 -8.14
N ASN A 125 -38.91 -17.26 -9.27
CA ASN A 125 -40.00 -17.04 -10.21
C ASN A 125 -40.54 -18.34 -10.80
N MET A 126 -39.69 -19.33 -11.09
CA MET A 126 -40.11 -20.65 -11.56
C MET A 126 -40.93 -21.42 -10.51
N PHE A 127 -40.57 -21.30 -9.23
CA PHE A 127 -41.32 -21.92 -8.13
C PHE A 127 -42.64 -21.18 -7.83
N MET A 128 -42.66 -19.85 -7.88
CA MET A 128 -43.90 -19.08 -7.72
C MET A 128 -44.90 -19.31 -8.87
N LYS A 129 -44.42 -19.32 -10.11
CA LYS A 129 -45.26 -19.54 -11.30
C LYS A 129 -45.88 -20.94 -11.36
N ARG A 130 -45.26 -21.92 -10.68
CA ARG A 130 -45.78 -23.29 -10.51
C ARG A 130 -46.77 -23.42 -9.35
N GLY A 131 -46.77 -22.49 -8.40
CA GLY A 131 -47.79 -22.37 -7.35
C GLY A 131 -49.09 -21.74 -7.84
N GLU A 132 -49.01 -20.76 -8.74
CA GLU A 132 -50.20 -20.08 -9.30
C GLU A 132 -51.02 -20.98 -10.24
N SER A 133 -50.40 -21.91 -10.95
CA SER A 133 -51.11 -22.84 -11.84
C SER A 133 -51.91 -23.93 -11.11
N ALA A 134 -51.70 -24.12 -9.80
CA ALA A 134 -52.44 -25.09 -8.99
C ALA A 134 -53.75 -24.54 -8.39
N GLN A 135 -53.93 -23.21 -8.33
CA GLN A 135 -55.14 -22.58 -7.73
C GLN A 135 -56.28 -22.29 -8.72
N SER A 136 -56.09 -22.50 -10.03
CA SER A 136 -57.11 -22.20 -11.06
C SER A 136 -58.08 -23.37 -11.34
N GLY A 137 -57.96 -24.50 -10.64
CA GLY A 137 -58.74 -25.73 -10.92
C GLY A 137 -60.01 -25.96 -10.09
N GLU A 138 -60.31 -25.16 -9.06
CA GLU A 138 -61.36 -25.51 -8.07
C GLU A 138 -62.50 -24.46 -7.95
N LYS A 139 -62.78 -23.68 -9.01
CA LYS A 139 -63.93 -22.73 -9.02
C LYS A 139 -64.69 -22.67 -10.34
N THR A 140 -65.33 -23.77 -10.76
CA THR A 140 -66.51 -23.83 -11.66
C THR A 140 -66.88 -25.31 -11.81
N THR A 141 -68.08 -25.87 -11.57
CA THR A 141 -69.47 -25.39 -11.43
C THR A 141 -70.20 -26.59 -10.77
N LYS A 142 -71.02 -26.45 -9.73
CA LYS A 142 -72.49 -26.36 -9.85
C LYS A 142 -73.12 -26.95 -11.11
#